data_AF-A0A0N4XQ45-F1
#
_entry.id   AF-A0A0N4XQ45-F1
#
_cell.length_a   1.000
_cell.length_b   1.000
_cell.length_c   1.000
_cell.angle_alpha   90.00
_cell.angle_beta   90.00
_cell.angle_gamma   90.00
#
_symmetry.space_group_name_H-M   'P 1'
#
loop_
_entity.id
_entity.type
_entity.pdbx_description
1 polymer ?
#
loop_
_entity_poly.entity_id
_entity_poly.type
_entity_poly.pdbx_seq_one_letter_code
_entity_poly.pdbx_strand_id
1 'polypeptide(L)' 'MTPYSVLVTGANRGIGLVLVKEFLKDAGIAHVIATARDPKAASELTKIKDNRLNVLKFDVTSDIEVNNLYKESP' A
#
# COMPACT_ATOMS: atom_id res chain seq x y z
N MET A 1 -9.70 -4.69 18.10
CA MET A 1 -10.55 -4.31 16.94
C MET A 1 -9.61 -4.14 15.76
N THR A 2 -9.81 -4.88 14.68
CA THR A 2 -8.96 -4.87 13.48
C THR A 2 -9.56 -3.92 12.43
N PRO A 3 -8.77 -3.08 11.76
CA PRO A 3 -9.29 -2.24 10.69
C PRO A 3 -9.70 -3.09 9.49
N TYR A 4 -10.76 -2.69 8.77
CA TYR A 4 -11.18 -3.38 7.56
C TYR A 4 -10.18 -3.18 6.41
N SER A 5 -9.76 -1.93 6.19
CA SER A 5 -8.79 -1.54 5.17
C SER A 5 -7.69 -0.67 5.78
N VAL A 6 -6.46 -0.78 5.26
CA VAL A 6 -5.32 0.04 5.66
C VAL A 6 -4.63 0.61 4.43
N LEU A 7 -4.41 1.92 4.41
CA LEU A 7 -3.60 2.62 3.41
C LEU A 7 -2.24 2.99 4.01
N VAL A 8 -1.15 2.57 3.38
CA VAL A 8 0.22 2.86 3.80
C VAL A 8 0.93 3.65 2.69
N THR A 9 1.23 4.91 2.97
CA THR A 9 1.98 5.78 2.05
C THR A 9 3.48 5.55 2.16
N GLY A 10 4.21 5.62 1.03
CA GLY A 10 5.67 5.47 1.05
C GLY A 10 6.12 4.06 1.46
N ALA A 11 5.32 3.04 1.10
CA ALA A 11 5.52 1.64 1.47
C ALA A 11 6.61 0.93 0.66
N ASN A 12 7.30 1.63 -0.24
CA ASN A 12 8.33 1.04 -1.09
C ASN A 12 9.62 0.63 -0.33
N ARG A 13 9.84 1.16 0.89
CA ARG A 13 11.02 0.88 1.73
C ARG A 13 10.77 1.27 3.19
N GLY A 14 11.76 0.95 4.04
CA GLY A 14 11.80 1.41 5.43
C GLY A 14 10.58 0.99 6.24
N ILE A 15 10.08 1.91 7.07
CA ILE A 15 8.98 1.65 8.01
C ILE A 15 7.68 1.29 7.27
N GLY A 16 7.37 1.97 6.16
CA GLY A 16 6.14 1.68 5.40
C GLY A 16 6.11 0.24 4.88
N LEU A 17 7.24 -0.28 4.39
CA LEU A 17 7.35 -1.67 3.96
C LEU A 17 7.18 -2.66 5.13
N VAL A 18 7.75 -2.34 6.29
CA VAL A 18 7.59 -3.19 7.49
C VAL A 18 6.14 -3.19 7.96
N LEU A 19 5.48 -2.03 7.98
CA LEU A 19 4.08 -1.91 8.35
C LEU A 19 3.18 -2.75 7.44
N VAL A 20 3.40 -2.71 6.12
CA VAL A 20 2.66 -3.58 5.18
C VAL A 20 2.86 -5.05 5.53
N LYS A 21 4.10 -5.48 5.79
CA LYS A 21 4.39 -6.87 6.18
C LYS A 21 3.72 -7.25 7.50
N GLU A 22 3.66 -6.36 8.48
CA GLU A 22 2.98 -6.61 9.76
C GLU A 22 1.45 -6.64 9.61
N PHE A 23 0.85 -5.71 8.84
CA PHE A 23 -0.59 -5.70 8.60
C PHE A 23 -1.06 -6.95 7.85
N LEU A 24 -0.24 -7.48 6.93
CA LEU A 24 -0.58 -8.73 6.24
C LEU A 24 -0.58 -9.95 7.17
N LYS A 25 0.04 -9.91 8.35
CA LYS A 25 -0.07 -11.00 9.33
C LYS A 25 -1.44 -11.04 10.00
N ASP A 26 -2.17 -9.94 10.02
CA ASP A 26 -3.51 -9.88 10.54
C ASP A 26 -4.51 -10.35 9.47
N ALA A 27 -5.06 -11.55 9.67
CA ALA A 27 -6.07 -12.12 8.77
C ALA A 27 -7.41 -11.36 8.79
N GLY A 28 -7.64 -10.51 9.80
CA GLY A 28 -8.86 -9.70 9.92
C GLY A 28 -8.88 -8.46 9.02
N ILE A 29 -7.74 -8.08 8.43
CA ILE A 29 -7.64 -6.98 7.48
C ILE A 29 -8.00 -7.51 6.09
N ALA A 30 -8.99 -6.89 5.45
CA ALA A 30 -9.47 -7.27 4.11
C ALA A 30 -8.61 -6.63 3.00
N HIS A 31 -8.17 -5.39 3.19
CA HIS A 31 -7.39 -4.65 2.19
C HIS A 31 -6.17 -3.98 2.80
N VAL A 32 -5.00 -4.24 2.21
CA VAL A 32 -3.75 -3.53 2.51
C VAL A 32 -3.33 -2.80 1.25
N ILE A 33 -3.48 -1.48 1.23
CA ILE A 33 -3.15 -0.63 0.09
C ILE A 33 -1.79 0.00 0.37
N ALA A 34 -0.78 -0.41 -0.39
CA ALA A 34 0.59 0.07 -0.25
C ALA A 34 0.92 1.00 -1.40
N THR A 35 1.47 2.18 -1.12
CA THR A 35 1.79 3.14 -2.19
C THR A 35 3.26 3.43 -2.36
N ALA A 36 3.65 3.68 -3.61
CA ALA A 36 5.00 4.01 -4.02
C ALA A 36 5.00 5.01 -5.19
N ARG A 37 5.97 5.92 -5.26
CA ARG A 37 6.13 6.82 -6.43
C ARG A 37 6.42 6.05 -7.72
N ASP A 38 7.17 4.97 -7.60
CA ASP A 38 7.40 4.00 -8.67
C ASP A 38 7.19 2.58 -8.13
N PRO A 39 5.99 2.00 -8.33
CA PRO A 39 5.70 0.62 -7.95
C PRO A 39 6.60 -0.42 -8.61
N LYS A 40 7.12 -0.16 -9.82
CA LYS A 40 8.00 -1.10 -10.54
C LYS A 40 9.38 -1.15 -9.91
N ALA A 41 9.85 -0.02 -9.37
CA ALA A 41 11.11 0.04 -8.63
C ALA A 41 11.01 -0.49 -7.18
N ALA A 42 9.80 -0.74 -6.66
CA ALA A 42 9.56 -1.23 -5.31
C ALA A 42 9.76 -2.75 -5.18
N SER A 43 10.95 -3.24 -5.52
CA SER A 43 11.27 -4.67 -5.64
C SER A 43 10.84 -5.52 -4.43
N GLU A 44 11.05 -5.03 -3.21
CA GLU A 44 10.66 -5.73 -1.98
C GLU A 44 9.14 -5.77 -1.76
N LEU A 45 8.41 -4.74 -2.21
CA LEU A 45 6.97 -4.66 -2.10
C LEU A 45 6.30 -5.57 -3.14
N THR A 46 6.81 -5.57 -4.37
CA THR A 46 6.32 -6.42 -5.47
C THR A 46 6.57 -7.92 -5.23
N LYS A 47 7.57 -8.28 -4.41
CA LYS A 47 7.83 -9.67 -4.02
C LYS A 47 6.75 -10.25 -3.09
N ILE A 48 6.01 -9.40 -2.38
CA ILE A 48 4.95 -9.85 -1.48
C ILE A 48 3.75 -10.29 -2.31
N LYS A 49 3.41 -11.57 -2.22
CA LYS A 49 2.24 -12.15 -2.88
C LYS A 49 1.15 -12.39 -1.84
N ASP A 50 0.20 -11.47 -1.76
CA ASP A 50 -1.01 -11.60 -0.96
C ASP A 50 -2.17 -10.99 -1.75
N ASN A 51 -3.31 -11.68 -1.83
CA ASN A 51 -4.47 -11.22 -2.59
C ASN A 51 -5.10 -9.94 -2.01
N ARG A 52 -4.79 -9.62 -0.75
CA ARG A 52 -5.27 -8.43 -0.04
C ARG A 52 -4.36 -7.23 -0.26
N LEU A 53 -3.15 -7.44 -0.78
CA LEU A 53 -2.17 -6.39 -1.02
C LEU A 53 -2.41 -5.73 -2.39
N ASN A 54 -2.79 -4.47 -2.37
CA ASN A 54 -2.90 -3.62 -3.55
C ASN A 54 -1.75 -2.62 -3.58
N VAL A 55 -0.91 -2.69 -4.62
CA VAL A 55 0.20 -1.76 -4.79
C VAL A 55 -0.18 -0.67 -5.79
N LEU A 56 -0.33 0.56 -5.32
CA LEU A 56 -0.75 1.70 -6.15
C LEU A 56 0.39 2.71 -6.32
N LYS A 57 0.40 3.40 -7.47
CA LYS A 57 1.30 4.53 -7.68
C LYS A 57 0.76 5.75 -6.92
N PHE A 58 1.62 6.41 -6.15
CA PHE A 58 1.25 7.65 -5.49
C PHE A 58 2.46 8.54 -5.18
N ASP A 59 2.36 9.81 -5.57
CA ASP A 59 3.17 10.91 -5.10
C ASP A 59 2.33 11.92 -4.32
N VAL A 60 2.68 12.12 -3.04
CA VAL A 60 1.96 13.00 -2.11
C VAL A 60 2.03 14.47 -2.53
N THR A 61 3.01 14.86 -3.34
CA THR A 61 3.15 16.24 -3.82
C THR A 61 2.33 16.53 -5.07
N SER A 62 1.55 15.57 -5.57
CA SER A 62 0.74 15.71 -6.78
C SER A 62 -0.75 15.61 -6.47
N ASP A 63 -1.46 16.73 -6.53
CA ASP A 63 -2.92 16.77 -6.32
C ASP A 63 -3.69 15.88 -7.31
N ILE A 64 -3.13 15.70 -8.51
CA ILE A 64 -3.69 14.78 -9.51
C ILE A 64 -3.58 13.33 -9.00
N GLU A 65 -2.43 12.93 -8.46
CA GLU A 65 -2.24 11.57 -7.94
C GLU A 65 -3.01 11.34 -6.64
N VAL A 66 -3.22 12.37 -5.80
CA VAL A 66 -4.12 12.30 -4.63
C VAL A 66 -5.55 11.98 -5.07
N ASN A 67 -6.05 12.68 -6.09
CA ASN A 67 -7.39 12.44 -6.61
C ASN A 67 -7.52 11.07 -7.30
N ASN A 68 -6.48 10.59 -7.98
CA ASN A 68 -6.49 9.26 -8.58
C ASN A 68 -6.47 8.16 -7.52
N LEU A 69 -5.64 8.30 -6.48
CA LEU A 69 -5.58 7.34 -5.39
C LEU A 69 -6.93 7.18 -4.68
N TYR A 70 -7.66 8.29 -4.47
CA TYR A 70 -9.00 8.26 -3.90
C TYR A 70 -9.99 7.45 -4.77
N LYS A 71 -9.87 7.50 -6.10
CA LYS A 71 -10.75 6.78 -7.03
C LYS A 71 -10.37 5.31 -7.21
N GLU A 72 -9.09 4.98 -7.07
CA GLU A 72 -8.55 3.63 -7.29
C GLU A 72 -8.56 2.76 -6.03
N SER A 73 -8.72 3.35 -4.84
CA SER A 73 -8.76 2.60 -3.58
C SER A 73 -10.07 1.79 -3.48
N PRO A 74 -10.00 0.47 -3.22
CA PRO A 74 -11.17 -0.39 -3.04
C PRO A 74 -11.90 -0.15 -1.71
#